data_AF-A0A8T7HDT5-F1
#
_entry.id   AF-A0A8T7HDT5-F1
#
_cell.length_a   1.000
_cell.length_b   1.000
_cell.length_c   1.000
_cell.angle_alpha   90.00
_cell.angle_beta   90.00
_cell.angle_gamma   90.00
#
_symmetry.space_group_name_H-M   'P 1'
#
loop_
_entity.id
_entity.type
_entity.pdbx_description
1 polymer ?
#
loop_
_entity_poly.entity_id
_entity_poly.type
_entity_poly.pdbx_seq_one_letter_code
_entity_poly.pdbx_strand_id
1 'polypeptide(L)'
;MTEDNKIRKFGIIGIASPIIGLLAVLVSISISPWFDWPINSLSDLGVEQQGGTQIAIWIFNGGMIIAGSLIAIFIMVTRKTIPNNRISKLAYSIIFIGGINLALVGVFPYNISESIHLIVALIYFIFTPIGLMMIGVERRSRDRNFAMFSIGSGIVALVVIGGAVLGILGMPIGTIYPEGVAIPEFIEAVILGLWIGIAGMRVFKTGKI
;
A
#
# COMPACT_ATOMS: atom_id res chain seq x y z
N MET A 1 -13.26 14.22 27.07
CA MET A 1 -12.70 14.37 25.70
C MET A 1 -13.75 13.84 24.72
N THR A 2 -14.28 14.68 23.82
CA THR A 2 -15.34 14.29 22.86
C THR A 2 -14.87 13.15 21.94
N GLU A 3 -15.77 12.28 21.46
CA GLU A 3 -15.40 11.19 20.53
C GLU A 3 -14.62 11.70 19.30
N ASP A 4 -14.98 12.88 18.78
CA ASP A 4 -14.28 13.53 17.67
C ASP A 4 -12.82 13.84 17.97
N ASN A 5 -12.51 14.28 19.20
CA ASN A 5 -11.13 14.53 19.62
C ASN A 5 -10.30 13.24 19.76
N LYS A 6 -10.95 12.09 19.96
CA LYS A 6 -10.28 10.78 19.93
C LYS A 6 -9.96 10.40 18.48
N ILE A 7 -10.95 10.45 17.58
CA ILE A 7 -10.79 10.09 16.15
C ILE A 7 -9.70 10.91 15.47
N ARG A 8 -9.63 12.22 15.74
CA ARG A 8 -8.59 13.10 15.16
C ARG A 8 -7.17 12.62 15.45
N LYS A 9 -6.89 12.15 16.67
CA LYS A 9 -5.55 11.65 17.04
C LYS A 9 -5.15 10.42 16.22
N PHE A 10 -6.11 9.60 15.80
CA PHE A 10 -5.84 8.45 14.93
C PHE A 10 -5.46 8.82 13.50
N GLY A 11 -5.63 10.09 13.08
CA GLY A 11 -5.06 10.58 11.83
C GLY A 11 -3.53 10.44 11.78
N ILE A 12 -2.86 10.47 12.94
CA ILE A 12 -1.41 10.23 13.05
C ILE A 12 -1.04 8.82 12.58
N ILE A 13 -1.90 7.82 12.81
CA ILE A 13 -1.65 6.44 12.36
C ILE A 13 -1.64 6.38 10.83
N GLY A 14 -2.59 7.05 10.18
CA GLY A 14 -2.63 7.16 8.72
C GLY A 14 -1.40 7.89 8.15
N ILE A 15 -0.83 8.86 8.88
CA ILE A 15 0.39 9.56 8.45
C ILE A 15 1.64 8.69 8.67
N ALA A 16 1.75 8.06 9.84
CA ALA A 16 2.93 7.27 10.23
C ALA A 16 3.08 6.01 9.39
N SER A 17 1.98 5.36 9.02
CA SER A 17 1.98 4.12 8.26
C SER A 17 2.81 4.15 6.97
N PRO A 18 2.54 5.04 6.00
CA PRO A 18 3.32 5.09 4.76
C PRO A 18 4.77 5.54 4.99
N ILE A 19 5.03 6.39 5.99
CA ILE A 19 6.39 6.81 6.34
C ILE A 19 7.21 5.59 6.80
N ILE A 20 6.65 4.79 7.71
CA ILE A 20 7.32 3.59 8.21
C ILE A 20 7.57 2.60 7.07
N GLY A 21 6.56 2.32 6.24
CA GLY A 21 6.69 1.39 5.13
C GLY A 21 7.74 1.82 4.10
N LEU A 22 7.68 3.07 3.63
CA LEU A 22 8.63 3.59 2.64
C LEU A 22 10.05 3.69 3.20
N LEU A 23 10.21 4.12 4.45
CA LEU A 23 11.54 4.15 5.09
C LEU A 23 12.10 2.74 5.27
N ALA A 24 11.28 1.77 5.65
CA ALA A 24 11.73 0.38 5.75
C ALA A 24 12.23 -0.15 4.40
N VAL A 25 11.51 0.11 3.31
CA VAL A 25 11.96 -0.24 1.96
C VAL A 25 13.29 0.44 1.63
N LEU A 26 13.37 1.77 1.74
CA LEU A 26 14.56 2.53 1.38
C LEU A 26 15.79 2.17 2.22
N VAL A 27 15.60 1.96 3.53
CA VAL A 27 16.69 1.53 4.41
C VAL A 27 17.15 0.12 4.03
N SER A 28 16.22 -0.81 3.78
CA SER A 28 16.59 -2.17 3.36
C SER A 28 17.37 -2.18 2.05
N ILE A 29 16.97 -1.37 1.06
CA ILE A 29 17.72 -1.16 -0.19
C ILE A 29 19.12 -0.59 0.10
N SER A 30 19.22 0.43 0.96
CA SER A 30 20.50 1.11 1.22
C SER A 30 21.58 0.22 1.83
N ILE A 31 21.19 -0.89 2.47
CA ILE A 31 22.10 -1.87 3.08
C ILE A 31 22.12 -3.22 2.33
N SER A 32 21.55 -3.25 1.12
CA SER A 32 21.48 -4.42 0.23
C SER A 32 22.20 -4.10 -1.08
N PRO A 33 23.55 -4.18 -1.13
CA PRO A 33 24.33 -3.77 -2.31
C PRO A 33 24.08 -4.65 -3.56
N TRP A 34 23.44 -5.81 -3.38
CA TRP A 34 23.03 -6.71 -4.45
C TRP A 34 21.73 -6.25 -5.15
N PHE A 35 20.98 -5.33 -4.56
CA PHE A 35 19.68 -4.92 -5.06
C PHE A 35 19.81 -4.06 -6.32
N ASP A 36 19.15 -4.48 -7.38
CA ASP A 36 19.09 -3.80 -8.66
C ASP A 36 17.63 -3.53 -9.08
N TRP A 37 17.27 -2.26 -9.19
CA TRP A 37 15.90 -1.80 -9.46
C TRP A 37 15.25 -2.41 -10.70
N PRO A 38 15.94 -2.60 -11.84
CA PRO A 38 15.34 -3.15 -13.05
C PRO A 38 15.21 -4.67 -13.05
N ILE A 39 15.84 -5.37 -12.11
CA ILE A 39 15.93 -6.85 -12.09
C ILE A 39 15.13 -7.41 -10.92
N ASN A 40 15.17 -6.76 -9.76
CA ASN A 40 14.58 -7.28 -8.53
C ASN A 40 13.10 -6.93 -8.35
N SER A 41 12.44 -7.68 -7.48
CA SER A 41 11.21 -7.26 -6.80
C SER A 41 11.57 -6.54 -5.49
N LEU A 42 10.71 -5.67 -4.95
CA LEU A 42 10.95 -5.13 -3.61
C LEU A 42 10.92 -6.25 -2.56
N SER A 43 10.08 -7.27 -2.74
CA SER A 43 9.96 -8.37 -1.80
C SER A 43 11.17 -9.32 -1.78
N ASP A 44 12.09 -9.24 -2.76
CA ASP A 44 13.40 -9.89 -2.70
C ASP A 44 14.18 -9.43 -1.45
N LEU A 45 13.98 -8.18 -0.99
CA LEU A 45 14.57 -7.64 0.23
C LEU A 45 14.09 -8.35 1.51
N GLY A 46 12.96 -9.05 1.43
CA GLY A 46 12.37 -9.83 2.50
C GLY A 46 12.92 -11.26 2.61
N VAL A 47 13.92 -11.62 1.81
CA VAL A 47 14.47 -12.99 1.70
C VAL A 47 15.99 -12.96 1.78
N GLU A 48 16.59 -14.07 2.20
CA GLU A 48 18.05 -14.23 2.16
C GLU A 48 18.55 -14.21 0.71
N GLN A 49 19.51 -13.30 0.46
CA GLN A 49 20.13 -13.08 -0.84
C GLN A 49 21.64 -13.10 -0.68
N GLN A 50 22.35 -13.50 -1.74
CA GLN A 50 23.80 -13.51 -1.72
C GLN A 50 24.35 -12.08 -1.51
N GLY A 51 25.12 -11.89 -0.44
CA GLY A 51 25.63 -10.56 -0.05
C GLY A 51 24.60 -9.68 0.67
N GLY A 52 23.42 -10.21 0.99
CA GLY A 52 22.42 -9.56 1.84
C GLY A 52 22.71 -9.72 3.33
N THR A 53 21.95 -8.98 4.15
CA THR A 53 22.07 -9.02 5.61
C THR A 53 20.74 -9.38 6.26
N GLN A 54 20.79 -10.12 7.36
CA GLN A 54 19.58 -10.48 8.11
C GLN A 54 18.81 -9.25 8.63
N ILE A 55 19.52 -8.15 8.91
CA ILE A 55 18.92 -6.89 9.34
C ILE A 55 18.10 -6.25 8.22
N ALA A 56 18.53 -6.32 6.95
CA ALA A 56 17.75 -5.82 5.80
C ALA A 56 16.41 -6.54 5.67
N ILE A 57 16.44 -7.86 5.84
CA ILE A 57 15.26 -8.73 5.82
C ILE A 57 14.28 -8.34 6.92
N TRP A 58 14.76 -8.17 8.15
CA TRP A 58 13.92 -7.78 9.28
C TRP A 58 13.34 -6.39 9.11
N ILE A 59 14.12 -5.45 8.57
CA ILE A 59 13.65 -4.08 8.31
C ILE A 59 12.53 -4.11 7.26
N PHE A 60 12.73 -4.79 6.14
CA PHE A 60 11.72 -4.85 5.07
C PHE A 60 10.43 -5.54 5.57
N ASN A 61 10.53 -6.79 6.03
CA ASN A 61 9.37 -7.58 6.44
C ASN A 61 8.66 -6.96 7.65
N GLY A 62 9.42 -6.51 8.66
CA GLY A 62 8.89 -5.81 9.82
C GLY A 62 8.22 -4.50 9.45
N GLY A 63 8.80 -3.74 8.50
CA GLY A 63 8.21 -2.53 7.96
C GLY A 63 6.87 -2.78 7.27
N MET A 64 6.75 -3.83 6.45
CA MET A 64 5.50 -4.20 5.78
C MET A 64 4.43 -4.63 6.78
N ILE A 65 4.80 -5.45 7.79
CA ILE A 65 3.91 -5.87 8.89
C ILE A 65 3.36 -4.64 9.62
N ILE A 66 4.23 -3.72 10.01
CA ILE A 66 3.83 -2.53 10.76
C ILE A 66 2.98 -1.61 9.88
N ALA A 67 3.43 -1.27 8.67
CA ALA A 67 2.70 -0.38 7.77
C ALA A 67 1.31 -0.95 7.41
N GLY A 68 1.23 -2.22 7.01
CA GLY A 68 -0.04 -2.87 6.71
C GLY A 68 -1.01 -2.87 7.90
N SER A 69 -0.48 -3.19 9.09
CA SER A 69 -1.27 -3.18 10.33
C SER A 69 -1.79 -1.78 10.67
N LEU A 70 -0.97 -0.75 10.51
CA LEU A 70 -1.36 0.64 10.76
C LEU A 70 -2.42 1.12 9.75
N ILE A 71 -2.34 0.74 8.47
CA ILE A 71 -3.43 0.98 7.49
C ILE A 71 -4.73 0.35 7.97
N ALA A 72 -4.70 -0.94 8.32
CA ALA A 72 -5.89 -1.66 8.76
C ALA A 72 -6.52 -1.02 10.02
N ILE A 73 -5.68 -0.64 11.00
CA ILE A 73 -6.12 0.06 12.22
C ILE A 73 -6.70 1.43 11.87
N PHE A 74 -6.04 2.20 10.99
CA PHE A 74 -6.50 3.52 10.57
C PHE A 74 -7.90 3.45 9.95
N ILE A 75 -8.12 2.51 9.02
CA ILE A 75 -9.42 2.30 8.38
C ILE A 75 -10.47 1.83 9.38
N MET A 76 -10.13 0.90 10.27
CA MET A 76 -11.04 0.36 11.27
C MET A 76 -11.52 1.44 12.24
N VAL A 77 -10.62 2.31 12.72
CA VAL A 77 -10.95 3.36 13.69
C VAL A 77 -11.70 4.51 13.01
N THR A 78 -11.35 4.87 11.78
CA THR A 78 -12.03 5.94 11.05
C THR A 78 -13.38 5.51 10.48
N ARG A 79 -13.77 4.24 10.65
CA ARG A 79 -14.98 3.67 10.04
C ARG A 79 -16.28 4.42 10.37
N LYS A 80 -16.38 5.01 11.57
CA LYS A 80 -17.56 5.76 12.01
C LYS A 80 -17.74 7.07 11.23
N THR A 81 -16.68 7.56 10.59
CA THR A 81 -16.68 8.80 9.80
C THR A 81 -17.13 8.56 8.35
N ILE A 82 -17.30 7.29 7.96
CA ILE A 82 -17.65 6.87 6.62
C ILE A 82 -19.15 7.10 6.39
N PRO A 83 -19.56 7.62 5.22
CA PRO A 83 -20.97 7.67 4.83
C PRO A 83 -21.64 6.30 4.90
N ASN A 84 -22.87 6.24 5.43
CA ASN A 84 -23.62 4.99 5.60
C ASN A 84 -24.27 4.52 4.28
N ASN A 85 -23.45 4.21 3.27
CA ASN A 85 -23.89 3.61 2.01
C ASN A 85 -23.04 2.39 1.63
N ARG A 86 -23.58 1.52 0.76
CA ARG A 86 -22.94 0.24 0.40
C ARG A 86 -21.59 0.44 -0.29
N ILE A 87 -21.48 1.43 -1.18
CA ILE A 87 -20.25 1.73 -1.93
C ILE A 87 -19.13 2.12 -0.96
N SER A 88 -19.42 3.01 -0.01
CA SER A 88 -18.43 3.43 0.99
C SER A 88 -18.00 2.26 1.87
N LYS A 89 -18.94 1.45 2.36
CA LYS A 89 -18.62 0.27 3.17
C LYS A 89 -17.72 -0.70 2.41
N LEU A 90 -18.04 -0.99 1.15
CA LEU A 90 -17.24 -1.87 0.31
C LEU A 90 -15.85 -1.30 0.04
N ALA A 91 -15.75 -0.01 -0.34
CA ALA A 91 -14.48 0.65 -0.63
C ALA A 91 -13.52 0.61 0.56
N TYR A 92 -14.03 0.92 1.76
CA TYR A 92 -13.20 0.89 2.97
C TYR A 92 -12.86 -0.54 3.43
N SER A 93 -13.77 -1.50 3.27
CA SER A 93 -13.44 -2.91 3.51
C SER A 93 -12.32 -3.39 2.59
N ILE A 94 -12.33 -2.98 1.32
CA ILE A 94 -11.27 -3.30 0.37
C ILE A 94 -9.91 -2.74 0.83
N ILE A 95 -9.85 -1.47 1.26
CA ILE A 95 -8.59 -0.87 1.75
C ILE A 95 -8.14 -1.50 3.08
N PHE A 96 -9.08 -1.85 3.95
CA PHE A 96 -8.78 -2.60 5.18
C PHE A 96 -8.14 -3.95 4.88
N ILE A 97 -8.72 -4.70 3.94
CA ILE A 97 -8.17 -5.97 3.45
C ILE A 97 -6.80 -5.73 2.79
N GLY A 98 -6.63 -4.64 2.04
CA GLY A 98 -5.34 -4.23 1.48
C GLY A 98 -4.27 -4.05 2.55
N GLY A 99 -4.57 -3.30 3.63
CA GLY A 99 -3.66 -3.15 4.77
C GLY A 99 -3.27 -4.49 5.41
N ILE A 100 -4.25 -5.38 5.63
CA ILE A 100 -3.96 -6.75 6.11
C ILE A 100 -3.02 -7.47 5.15
N ASN A 101 -3.29 -7.44 3.85
CA ASN A 101 -2.49 -8.15 2.86
C ASN A 101 -1.06 -7.59 2.76
N LEU A 102 -0.87 -6.27 2.88
CA LEU A 102 0.46 -5.68 3.00
C LEU A 102 1.21 -6.20 4.24
N ALA A 103 0.53 -6.36 5.37
CA ALA A 103 1.16 -6.96 6.54
C ALA A 103 1.52 -8.43 6.29
N LEU A 104 0.64 -9.17 5.60
CA LEU A 104 0.87 -10.57 5.24
C LEU A 104 2.02 -10.76 4.25
N VAL A 105 2.31 -9.78 3.37
CA VAL A 105 3.52 -9.79 2.52
C VAL A 105 4.78 -9.94 3.38
N GLY A 106 4.86 -9.22 4.51
CA GLY A 106 5.98 -9.34 5.44
C GLY A 106 5.95 -10.59 6.33
N VAL A 107 4.77 -11.19 6.55
CA VAL A 107 4.63 -12.45 7.31
C VAL A 107 5.01 -13.67 6.47
N PHE A 108 4.70 -13.62 5.18
CA PHE A 108 4.92 -14.70 4.22
C PHE A 108 5.89 -14.26 3.11
N PRO A 109 7.19 -14.04 3.41
CA PRO A 109 8.20 -13.85 2.37
C PRO A 109 8.32 -15.10 1.47
N TYR A 110 8.90 -14.94 0.28
CA TYR A 110 8.94 -16.00 -0.74
C TYR A 110 9.55 -17.33 -0.26
N ASN A 111 10.58 -17.27 0.58
CA ASN A 111 11.22 -18.48 1.13
C ASN A 111 10.34 -19.24 2.14
N ILE A 112 9.28 -18.61 2.68
CA ILE A 112 8.29 -19.27 3.54
C ILE A 112 7.15 -19.84 2.71
N SER A 113 6.59 -19.04 1.80
CA SER A 113 5.56 -19.51 0.86
C SER A 113 5.40 -18.58 -0.33
N GLU A 114 5.94 -19.00 -1.47
CA GLU A 114 5.82 -18.26 -2.73
C GLU A 114 4.35 -18.04 -3.15
N SER A 115 3.52 -19.08 -3.11
CA SER A 115 2.12 -18.97 -3.53
C SER A 115 1.31 -18.03 -2.64
N ILE A 116 1.50 -18.11 -1.32
CA ILE A 116 0.80 -17.21 -0.39
C ILE A 116 1.30 -15.78 -0.58
N HIS A 117 2.62 -15.57 -0.70
CA HIS A 117 3.22 -14.26 -0.93
C HIS A 117 2.60 -13.59 -2.17
N LEU A 118 2.58 -14.30 -3.29
CA LEU A 118 2.03 -13.78 -4.54
C LEU A 118 0.55 -13.42 -4.40
N ILE A 119 -0.26 -14.28 -3.77
CA ILE A 119 -1.69 -14.03 -3.58
C ILE A 119 -1.91 -12.76 -2.75
N VAL A 120 -1.23 -12.61 -1.61
CA VAL A 120 -1.44 -11.44 -0.74
C VAL A 120 -0.91 -10.16 -1.37
N ALA A 121 0.22 -10.22 -2.09
CA ALA A 121 0.75 -9.08 -2.84
C ALA A 121 -0.23 -8.63 -3.93
N LEU A 122 -0.76 -9.56 -4.74
CA LEU A 122 -1.74 -9.25 -5.78
C LEU A 122 -3.03 -8.67 -5.20
N ILE A 123 -3.51 -9.19 -4.06
CA ILE A 123 -4.69 -8.62 -3.40
C ILE A 123 -4.41 -7.17 -2.98
N TYR A 124 -3.26 -6.89 -2.39
CA TYR A 124 -2.87 -5.54 -2.01
C TYR A 124 -2.79 -4.59 -3.21
N PHE A 125 -1.97 -4.92 -4.21
CA PHE A 125 -1.70 -4.03 -5.35
C PHE A 125 -2.87 -3.90 -6.34
N ILE A 126 -3.77 -4.88 -6.44
CA ILE A 126 -4.92 -4.76 -7.36
C ILE A 126 -6.12 -4.14 -6.65
N PHE A 127 -6.48 -4.63 -5.47
CA PHE A 127 -7.74 -4.23 -4.85
C PHE A 127 -7.63 -2.90 -4.11
N THR A 128 -6.48 -2.56 -3.52
CA THR A 128 -6.34 -1.27 -2.81
C THR A 128 -6.60 -0.07 -3.73
N PRO A 129 -6.01 0.02 -4.95
CA PRO A 129 -6.34 1.04 -5.92
C PRO A 129 -7.83 1.11 -6.29
N ILE A 130 -8.48 -0.05 -6.47
CA ILE A 130 -9.92 -0.13 -6.75
C ILE A 130 -10.71 0.51 -5.61
N GLY A 131 -10.34 0.20 -4.36
CA GLY A 131 -10.92 0.85 -3.17
C GLY A 131 -10.77 2.38 -3.20
N LEU A 132 -9.62 2.90 -3.63
CA LEU A 132 -9.39 4.34 -3.75
C LEU A 132 -10.31 4.98 -4.79
N MET A 133 -10.44 4.36 -5.97
CA MET A 133 -11.34 4.86 -7.00
C MET A 133 -12.79 4.88 -6.52
N MET A 134 -13.22 3.85 -5.80
CA MET A 134 -14.58 3.79 -5.24
C MET A 134 -14.83 4.89 -4.21
N ILE A 135 -13.85 5.19 -3.34
CA ILE A 135 -13.94 6.36 -2.44
C ILE A 135 -14.06 7.65 -3.25
N GLY A 136 -13.29 7.78 -4.32
CA GLY A 136 -13.33 8.98 -5.14
C GLY A 136 -14.67 9.17 -5.85
N VAL A 137 -15.26 8.10 -6.40
CA VAL A 137 -16.61 8.13 -6.98
C VAL A 137 -17.64 8.57 -5.94
N GLU A 138 -17.56 8.03 -4.73
CA GLU A 138 -18.50 8.35 -3.66
C GLU A 138 -18.39 9.82 -3.20
N ARG A 139 -17.17 10.35 -3.15
CA ARG A 139 -16.92 11.73 -2.70
C ARG A 139 -17.12 12.79 -3.76
N ARG A 140 -17.35 12.43 -5.03
CA ARG A 140 -17.39 13.36 -6.16
C ARG A 140 -18.33 14.56 -5.99
N SER A 141 -19.47 14.36 -5.31
CA SER A 141 -20.45 15.42 -5.07
C SER A 141 -20.17 16.27 -3.82
N ARG A 142 -19.30 15.83 -2.90
CA ARG A 142 -19.02 16.49 -1.62
C ARG A 142 -17.64 17.13 -1.56
N ASP A 143 -16.66 16.51 -2.20
CA ASP A 143 -15.27 16.96 -2.24
C ASP A 143 -14.64 16.53 -3.57
N ARG A 144 -14.80 17.38 -4.59
CA ARG A 144 -14.35 17.09 -5.95
C ARG A 144 -12.83 16.93 -6.04
N ASN A 145 -12.06 17.67 -5.24
CA ASN A 145 -10.60 17.61 -5.29
C ASN A 145 -10.08 16.29 -4.75
N PHE A 146 -10.56 15.87 -3.57
CA PHE A 146 -10.19 14.58 -3.01
C PHE A 146 -10.72 13.41 -3.82
N ALA A 147 -11.91 13.57 -4.43
CA ALA A 147 -12.47 12.59 -5.34
C ALA A 147 -11.56 12.34 -6.55
N MET A 148 -11.16 13.41 -7.24
CA MET A 148 -10.26 13.31 -8.40
C MET A 148 -8.88 12.78 -8.01
N PHE A 149 -8.34 13.21 -6.87
CA PHE A 149 -7.10 12.66 -6.34
C PHE A 149 -7.18 11.15 -6.08
N SER A 150 -8.29 10.68 -5.49
CA SER A 150 -8.48 9.25 -5.18
C SER A 150 -8.65 8.41 -6.45
N ILE A 151 -9.45 8.89 -7.41
CA ILE A 151 -9.63 8.24 -8.72
C ILE A 151 -8.31 8.20 -9.48
N GLY A 152 -7.61 9.34 -9.58
CA GLY A 152 -6.33 9.44 -10.27
C GLY A 152 -5.27 8.54 -9.66
N SER A 153 -5.17 8.51 -8.32
CA SER A 153 -4.25 7.61 -7.61
C SER A 153 -4.54 6.14 -7.94
N GLY A 154 -5.82 5.74 -7.91
CA GLY A 154 -6.20 4.37 -8.24
C GLY A 154 -5.91 3.99 -9.70
N ILE A 155 -6.20 4.88 -10.65
CA ILE A 155 -5.92 4.64 -12.07
C ILE A 155 -4.41 4.51 -12.31
N VAL A 156 -3.61 5.45 -11.81
CA VAL A 156 -2.16 5.42 -12.03
C VAL A 156 -1.54 4.17 -11.39
N ALA A 157 -1.95 3.82 -10.17
CA ALA A 157 -1.50 2.58 -9.50
C ALA A 157 -1.83 1.34 -10.34
N LEU A 158 -3.07 1.19 -10.82
CA LEU A 158 -3.47 0.05 -11.65
C LEU A 158 -2.74 -0.01 -13.00
N VAL A 159 -2.48 1.14 -13.63
CA VAL A 159 -1.72 1.18 -14.89
C VAL A 159 -0.28 0.74 -14.66
N VAL A 160 0.35 1.22 -13.58
CA VAL A 160 1.74 0.91 -13.24
C VAL A 160 1.90 -0.58 -12.91
N ILE A 161 1.05 -1.13 -12.04
CA ILE A 161 1.14 -2.56 -11.69
C ILE A 161 0.60 -3.47 -12.78
N GLY A 162 -0.30 -2.97 -13.63
CA GLY A 162 -0.84 -3.73 -14.77
C GLY A 162 0.26 -4.24 -15.68
N GLY A 163 1.31 -3.44 -15.91
CA GLY A 163 2.51 -3.90 -16.60
C GLY A 163 3.18 -5.08 -15.92
N ALA A 164 3.45 -4.99 -14.61
CA ALA A 164 4.03 -6.09 -13.84
C ALA A 164 3.18 -7.37 -13.90
N VAL A 165 1.87 -7.25 -13.76
CA VAL A 165 0.93 -8.38 -13.83
C VAL A 165 0.95 -9.03 -15.21
N LEU A 166 0.95 -8.26 -16.29
CA LEU A 166 1.03 -8.79 -17.66
C LEU A 166 2.35 -9.53 -17.90
N GLY A 167 3.45 -9.03 -17.32
CA GLY A 167 4.76 -9.69 -17.35
C GLY A 167 4.76 -11.06 -16.66
N ILE A 168 4.20 -11.12 -15.44
CA ILE A 168 4.02 -12.38 -14.69
C ILE A 168 3.17 -13.39 -15.50
N LEU A 169 2.17 -12.91 -16.24
CA LEU A 169 1.33 -13.75 -17.10
C LEU A 169 1.99 -14.15 -18.44
N GLY A 170 3.27 -13.80 -18.64
CA GLY A 170 4.02 -14.15 -19.85
C GLY A 170 3.60 -13.37 -21.10
N MET A 171 2.89 -12.23 -20.94
CA MET A 171 2.55 -11.39 -22.08
C MET A 171 3.78 -10.59 -22.54
N PRO A 172 4.01 -10.45 -23.86
CA PRO A 172 5.12 -9.68 -24.38
C PRO A 172 4.84 -8.18 -24.22
N ILE A 173 5.30 -7.61 -23.10
CA ILE A 173 5.21 -6.17 -22.81
C ILE A 173 6.30 -5.33 -23.49
N GLY A 174 7.14 -5.99 -24.31
CA GLY A 174 8.29 -5.40 -25.00
C GLY A 174 9.45 -5.04 -24.06
N THR A 175 10.49 -4.41 -24.58
CA THR A 175 11.64 -3.87 -23.81
C THR A 175 11.30 -2.65 -22.97
N ILE A 176 10.01 -2.30 -22.85
CA ILE A 176 9.54 -1.08 -22.20
C ILE A 176 9.47 -1.28 -20.68
N TYR A 177 9.24 -2.51 -20.23
CA TYR A 177 9.18 -2.86 -18.82
C TYR A 177 10.50 -3.49 -18.34
N PRO A 178 10.98 -3.13 -17.14
CA PRO A 178 12.08 -3.83 -16.50
C PRO A 178 11.75 -5.32 -16.30
N GLU A 179 12.79 -6.14 -16.17
CA GLU A 179 12.66 -7.57 -15.88
C GLU A 179 12.02 -7.79 -14.50
N GLY A 180 12.46 -7.00 -13.53
CA GLY A 180 11.93 -6.95 -12.17
C GLY A 180 10.71 -6.05 -12.01
N VAL A 181 10.07 -6.19 -10.85
CA VAL A 181 8.85 -5.46 -10.49
C VAL A 181 9.07 -4.38 -9.42
N ALA A 182 10.31 -4.17 -8.96
CA ALA A 182 10.60 -3.20 -7.89
C ALA A 182 10.18 -1.76 -8.22
N ILE A 183 10.41 -1.31 -9.46
CA ILE A 183 10.04 0.04 -9.91
C ILE A 183 8.51 0.24 -9.85
N PRO A 184 7.67 -0.59 -10.50
CA PRO A 184 6.22 -0.42 -10.41
C PRO A 184 5.69 -0.58 -8.98
N GLU A 185 6.22 -1.53 -8.20
CA GLU A 185 5.85 -1.70 -6.80
C GLU A 185 6.15 -0.46 -5.95
N PHE A 186 7.32 0.18 -6.15
CA PHE A 186 7.70 1.37 -5.40
C PHE A 186 6.86 2.59 -5.78
N ILE A 187 6.59 2.80 -7.08
CA ILE A 187 5.71 3.87 -7.56
C ILE A 187 4.32 3.71 -6.93
N GLU A 188 3.79 2.49 -6.93
CA GLU A 188 2.50 2.21 -6.32
C GLU A 188 2.52 2.40 -4.79
N ALA A 189 3.56 1.94 -4.09
CA ALA A 189 3.73 2.17 -2.66
C ALA A 189 3.73 3.66 -2.30
N VAL A 190 4.37 4.51 -3.13
CA VAL A 190 4.33 5.97 -2.97
C VAL A 190 2.92 6.51 -3.20
N ILE A 191 2.21 6.10 -4.25
CA ILE A 191 0.85 6.57 -4.55
C ILE A 191 -0.13 6.19 -3.44
N LEU A 192 -0.17 4.91 -3.08
CA LEU A 192 -1.04 4.40 -2.01
C LEU A 192 -0.66 5.03 -0.66
N GLY A 193 0.64 5.19 -0.42
CA GLY A 193 1.14 5.81 0.79
C GLY A 193 0.77 7.29 0.91
N LEU A 194 0.90 8.06 -0.17
CA LEU A 194 0.44 9.45 -0.23
C LEU A 194 -1.07 9.55 0.03
N TRP A 195 -1.86 8.64 -0.56
CA TRP A 195 -3.29 8.63 -0.34
C TRP A 195 -3.65 8.39 1.13
N ILE A 196 -3.06 7.37 1.75
CA ILE A 196 -3.27 7.03 3.17
C ILE A 196 -2.78 8.17 4.08
N GLY A 197 -1.62 8.77 3.78
CA GLY A 197 -1.08 9.89 4.53
C GLY A 197 -1.96 11.14 4.45
N ILE A 198 -2.48 11.47 3.26
CA ILE A 198 -3.40 12.60 3.06
C ILE A 198 -4.74 12.34 3.76
N ALA A 199 -5.28 11.11 3.66
CA ALA A 199 -6.46 10.72 4.42
C ALA A 199 -6.22 10.87 5.94
N GLY A 200 -5.05 10.45 6.44
CA GLY A 200 -4.62 10.64 7.82
C GLY A 200 -4.57 12.11 8.24
N MET A 201 -3.97 12.98 7.42
CA MET A 201 -3.95 14.43 7.65
C MET A 201 -5.34 15.04 7.71
N ARG A 202 -6.27 14.59 6.85
CA ARG A 202 -7.65 15.07 6.83
C ARG A 202 -8.41 14.66 8.09
N VAL A 203 -8.22 13.42 8.56
CA VAL A 203 -8.77 12.94 9.83
C VAL A 203 -8.20 13.75 10.99
N PHE A 204 -6.89 13.99 11.01
CA PHE A 204 -6.25 14.78 12.06
C PHE A 204 -6.82 16.20 12.15
N LYS A 205 -6.99 16.86 11.00
CA LYS A 205 -7.49 18.23 10.92
C LYS A 205 -8.99 18.32 11.21
N THR A 206 -9.80 17.45 10.63
CA THR A 206 -11.27 17.63 10.56
C THR A 206 -12.09 16.58 11.31
N GLY A 207 -11.46 15.50 11.78
CA GLY A 207 -12.14 14.33 12.33
C GLY A 207 -12.81 13.45 11.27
N LYS A 208 -12.60 13.74 9.98
CA LYS A 208 -13.18 13.02 8.84
C LYS A 208 -12.11 12.78 7.79
N ILE A 209 -12.23 11.66 7.07
CA ILE A 209 -11.47 11.44 5.82
C ILE A 209 -11.99 12.40 4.75
#